data_AF-A0A822YIV8-F1
#
_entry.id   AF-A0A822YIV8-F1
#
_cell.length_a   1.000
_cell.length_b   1.000
_cell.length_c   1.000
_cell.angle_alpha   90.00
_cell.angle_beta   90.00
_cell.angle_gamma   90.00
#
_symmetry.space_group_name_H-M   'P 1'
#
loop_
_entity.id
_entity.type
_entity.pdbx_description
1 polymer ?
#
loop_
_entity_poly.entity_id
_entity_poly.type
_entity_poly.pdbx_seq_one_letter_code
_entity_poly.pdbx_strand_id
1 'polypeptide(L)'
;MSSRPKSLLKTLRRKRNSRRRFRPRLCGVRKRLTNTADGGRVQVGISQKLQALKSLIPARDGEMKTERLFKETAEYIVFLRAQVEILQRLIEFYGTDEKQKSV
;
A
#
# COMPACT_ATOMS: atom_id res chain seq x y z
N MET A 1 -23.68 60.23 29.15
CA MET A 1 -22.84 60.40 30.36
C MET A 1 -23.27 59.37 31.40
N SER A 2 -22.28 58.64 31.95
CA SER A 2 -22.22 57.89 33.23
C SER A 2 -23.39 56.99 33.67
N SER A 3 -23.24 55.83 34.33
CA SER A 3 -22.14 54.98 34.76
C SER A 3 -22.80 53.73 35.37
N ARG A 4 -22.18 52.55 35.25
CA ARG A 4 -22.57 51.32 36.00
C ARG A 4 -21.91 51.32 37.39
N PRO A 5 -22.45 50.54 38.36
CA PRO A 5 -21.64 49.43 38.93
C PRO A 5 -22.49 48.17 39.18
N LYS A 6 -22.06 46.95 38.81
CA LYS A 6 -21.15 45.99 39.48
C LYS A 6 -21.63 45.48 40.85
N SER A 7 -22.12 44.24 40.89
CA SER A 7 -21.89 43.34 42.03
C SER A 7 -21.52 41.94 41.53
N LEU A 8 -20.26 41.60 41.77
CA LEU A 8 -19.64 40.30 41.56
C LEU A 8 -19.89 39.45 42.81
N LEU A 9 -20.62 38.34 42.70
CA LEU A 9 -20.40 37.20 43.60
C LEU A 9 -20.55 35.89 42.82
N LYS A 10 -19.38 35.26 42.62
CA LYS A 10 -19.20 33.89 42.15
C LYS A 10 -19.75 32.93 43.20
N THR A 11 -20.64 32.03 42.80
CA THR A 11 -20.82 30.74 43.45
C THR A 11 -20.68 29.63 42.42
N LEU A 12 -19.44 29.15 42.30
CA LEU A 12 -19.14 27.82 41.77
C LEU A 12 -19.69 26.78 42.74
N ARG A 13 -20.66 25.95 42.33
CA ARG A 13 -20.86 24.64 42.99
C ARG A 13 -21.70 23.64 42.17
N ARG A 14 -20.98 22.59 41.74
CA ARG A 14 -21.37 21.16 41.65
C ARG A 14 -22.31 20.64 40.54
N LYS A 15 -21.66 20.26 39.43
CA LYS A 15 -21.61 18.92 38.77
C LYS A 15 -22.44 17.75 39.37
N ARG A 16 -23.20 17.08 38.48
CA ARG A 16 -23.87 15.73 38.48
C ARG A 16 -25.39 15.87 38.33
N ASN A 17 -26.12 15.26 37.38
CA ASN A 17 -25.99 13.99 36.66
C ASN A 17 -26.52 14.18 35.21
N SER A 18 -25.73 13.86 34.20
CA SER A 18 -25.81 12.59 33.48
C SER A 18 -27.24 12.12 33.14
N ARG A 19 -27.96 12.89 32.31
CA ARG A 19 -28.89 12.28 31.34
C ARG A 19 -28.20 12.27 29.99
N ARG A 20 -27.19 11.39 29.89
CA ARG A 20 -26.63 10.96 28.62
C ARG A 20 -27.83 10.49 27.79
N ARG A 21 -28.23 11.27 26.80
CA ARG A 21 -29.01 10.75 25.68
C ARG A 21 -28.09 9.75 25.00
N PHE A 22 -28.13 8.51 25.47
CA PHE A 22 -27.58 7.36 24.81
C PHE A 22 -28.32 7.27 23.48
N ARG A 23 -27.78 7.94 22.45
CA ARG A 23 -28.04 7.51 21.09
C ARG A 23 -27.40 6.12 21.00
N PRO A 24 -28.16 5.04 20.80
CA PRO A 24 -27.53 3.78 20.43
C PRO A 24 -26.83 4.08 19.11
N ARG A 25 -25.50 4.11 19.13
CA ARG A 25 -24.74 3.86 17.91
C ARG A 25 -25.25 2.50 17.44
N LEU A 26 -25.70 2.42 16.19
CA LEU A 26 -26.03 1.17 15.54
C LEU A 26 -24.77 0.28 15.58
N CYS A 27 -24.67 -0.51 16.65
CA CYS A 27 -23.76 -1.62 16.80
C CYS A 27 -24.58 -2.87 16.51
N GLY A 28 -24.57 -3.25 15.23
CA GLY A 28 -25.08 -4.50 14.70
C GLY A 28 -24.85 -4.41 13.19
N VAL A 29 -23.89 -5.08 12.57
CA VAL A 29 -23.36 -6.42 12.82
C VAL A 29 -21.88 -6.42 12.42
N ARG A 30 -20.98 -6.43 13.40
CA ARG A 30 -19.66 -7.03 13.20
C ARG A 30 -19.81 -8.53 13.48
N LYS A 31 -19.84 -9.33 12.42
CA LYS A 31 -19.30 -10.70 12.31
C LYS A 31 -19.98 -11.42 11.14
N ARG A 32 -19.32 -11.36 9.98
CA ARG A 32 -19.07 -12.58 9.22
C ARG A 32 -17.58 -12.64 8.94
N LEU A 33 -16.81 -12.90 9.99
CA LEU A 33 -15.66 -13.78 9.84
C LEU A 33 -16.28 -15.13 9.47
N THR A 34 -16.50 -15.37 8.19
CA THR A 34 -16.80 -16.71 7.71
C THR A 34 -15.54 -17.52 7.95
N ASN A 35 -15.55 -18.26 9.04
CA ASN A 35 -14.78 -19.48 9.21
C ASN A 35 -15.24 -20.43 8.10
N THR A 36 -14.63 -20.31 6.93
CA THR A 36 -14.82 -21.25 5.82
C THR A 36 -13.46 -21.45 5.19
N ALA A 37 -12.87 -22.60 5.54
CA ALA A 37 -11.73 -23.25 4.89
C ALA A 37 -10.54 -22.34 4.55
N ASP A 38 -9.51 -22.44 5.38
CA ASP A 38 -8.19 -21.80 5.24
C ASP A 38 -7.50 -22.04 3.87
N GLY A 39 -8.05 -22.94 3.02
CA GLY A 39 -7.59 -23.15 1.64
C GLY A 39 -8.08 -22.12 0.62
N GLY A 40 -9.24 -21.46 0.83
CA GLY A 40 -9.87 -20.60 -0.18
C GLY A 40 -9.20 -19.22 -0.33
N ARG A 41 -8.79 -18.60 0.78
CA ARG A 41 -8.08 -17.31 0.75
C ARG A 41 -6.69 -17.43 0.10
N VAL A 42 -6.00 -18.54 0.37
CA VAL A 42 -4.66 -18.79 -0.17
C VAL A 42 -4.73 -18.98 -1.68
N GLN A 43 -5.71 -19.71 -2.20
CA GLN A 43 -5.90 -19.89 -3.65
C GLN A 43 -6.20 -18.56 -4.36
N VAL A 44 -7.05 -17.70 -3.78
CA VAL A 44 -7.33 -16.36 -4.33
C VAL A 44 -6.06 -15.51 -4.36
N GLY A 45 -5.25 -15.53 -3.30
CA GLY A 45 -3.98 -14.80 -3.25
C GLY A 45 -2.93 -15.32 -4.24
N ILE A 46 -2.84 -16.63 -4.45
CA ILE A 46 -1.92 -17.23 -5.43
C ILE A 46 -2.36 -16.88 -6.86
N SER A 47 -3.65 -16.97 -7.16
CA SER A 47 -4.19 -16.61 -8.48
C SER A 47 -3.88 -15.16 -8.83
N GLN A 48 -4.08 -14.22 -7.90
CA GLN A 48 -3.74 -12.81 -8.09
C GLN A 48 -2.24 -12.60 -8.33
N LYS A 49 -1.37 -13.27 -7.56
CA LYS A 49 0.08 -13.20 -7.75
C LYS A 49 0.51 -13.76 -9.10
N LEU A 50 -0.08 -14.86 -9.56
CA LEU A 50 0.20 -15.44 -10.88
C LEU A 50 -0.29 -14.54 -12.01
N GLN A 51 -1.45 -13.90 -11.83
CA GLN A 51 -1.96 -12.92 -12.80
C GLN A 51 -1.05 -11.68 -12.88
N ALA A 52 -0.60 -11.16 -11.74
CA ALA A 52 0.36 -10.07 -11.70
C ALA A 52 1.68 -10.46 -12.38
N LEU A 53 2.19 -11.67 -12.10
CA LEU A 53 3.41 -12.18 -12.74
C LEU A 53 3.27 -12.28 -14.27
N LYS A 54 2.12 -12.75 -14.77
CA LYS A 54 1.81 -12.77 -16.21
C LYS A 54 1.88 -11.38 -16.84
N SER A 55 1.40 -10.34 -16.16
CA SER A 55 1.42 -8.97 -16.68
C SER A 55 2.82 -8.34 -16.78
N LEU A 56 3.83 -8.91 -16.11
CA LEU A 56 5.19 -8.37 -16.08
C LEU A 56 6.12 -8.97 -17.14
N ILE A 57 5.76 -10.10 -17.74
CA ILE A 57 6.61 -10.80 -18.70
C ILE A 57 6.21 -10.37 -20.11
N PRO A 58 7.15 -9.90 -20.95
CA PRO A 58 6.87 -9.44 -22.29
C PRO A 58 6.68 -10.62 -23.25
N ALA A 59 5.67 -11.46 -23.05
CA ALA A 59 5.18 -12.38 -24.07
C ALA A 59 3.81 -12.99 -23.77
N ARG A 60 2.97 -12.94 -24.81
CA ARG A 60 1.82 -13.78 -25.17
C ARG A 60 0.59 -13.72 -24.28
N ASP A 61 -0.36 -12.92 -24.74
CA ASP A 61 -1.78 -13.00 -24.41
C ASP A 61 -2.29 -14.44 -24.64
N GLY A 62 -2.53 -15.15 -23.54
CA GLY A 62 -3.02 -16.51 -23.58
C GLY A 62 -2.99 -17.23 -22.23
N GLU A 63 -3.72 -18.34 -22.14
CA GLU A 63 -3.66 -19.22 -20.98
C GLU A 63 -2.31 -19.94 -20.90
N MET A 64 -1.33 -19.26 -20.32
CA MET A 64 -0.05 -19.88 -19.96
C MET A 64 -0.19 -20.78 -18.73
N LYS A 65 0.33 -22.02 -18.85
CA LYS A 65 0.58 -22.94 -17.74
C LYS A 65 1.66 -22.37 -16.81
N THR A 66 1.55 -22.66 -15.51
CA THR A 66 2.45 -22.15 -14.46
C THR A 66 3.91 -22.53 -14.68
N GLU A 67 4.19 -23.75 -15.13
CA GLU A 67 5.57 -24.21 -15.41
C GLU A 67 6.26 -23.36 -16.49
N ARG A 68 5.53 -23.04 -17.57
CA ARG A 68 6.03 -22.16 -18.63
C ARG A 68 6.22 -20.74 -18.13
N LEU A 69 5.27 -20.23 -17.35
CA LEU A 69 5.35 -18.91 -16.75
C LEU A 69 6.64 -18.74 -15.93
N PHE A 70 6.99 -19.73 -15.11
CA PHE A 70 8.22 -19.67 -14.31
C PHE A 70 9.49 -19.77 -15.17
N LYS A 71 9.48 -20.57 -16.23
CA LYS A 71 10.60 -20.64 -17.18
C LYS A 71 10.82 -19.30 -17.88
N GLU A 72 9.77 -18.72 -18.45
CA GLU A 72 9.84 -17.42 -19.12
C GLU A 72 10.21 -16.30 -18.14
N THR A 73 9.75 -16.37 -16.89
CA THR A 73 10.17 -15.45 -15.83
C THR A 73 11.68 -15.54 -15.59
N ALA A 74 12.23 -16.75 -15.48
CA ALA A 74 13.65 -16.95 -15.22
C ALA A 74 14.49 -16.42 -16.39
N GLU A 75 14.08 -16.73 -17.62
CA GLU A 75 14.71 -16.19 -18.84
C GLU A 75 14.67 -14.67 -18.87
N TYR A 76 13.52 -14.07 -18.54
CA TYR A 76 13.36 -12.62 -18.54
C TYR A 76 14.18 -11.93 -17.44
N ILE A 77 14.30 -12.52 -16.25
CA ILE A 77 15.17 -12.00 -15.19
C ILE A 77 16.63 -11.97 -15.65
N VAL A 78 17.11 -13.04 -16.29
CA VAL A 78 18.48 -13.11 -16.81
C VAL A 78 18.70 -12.05 -17.90
N PHE A 79 17.75 -11.90 -18.81
CA PHE A 79 17.78 -10.88 -19.85
C PHE A 79 17.86 -9.47 -19.28
N LEU A 80 16.99 -9.12 -18.32
CA LEU A 80 17.02 -7.81 -17.66
C LEU A 80 18.33 -7.55 -16.94
N ARG A 81 18.90 -8.56 -16.28
CA ARG A 81 20.22 -8.43 -15.63
C ARG A 81 21.31 -8.08 -16.64
N ALA A 82 21.35 -8.78 -17.77
CA ALA A 82 22.30 -8.50 -18.84
C ALA A 82 22.12 -7.07 -19.41
N GLN A 83 20.87 -6.63 -19.61
CA GLN A 83 20.59 -5.26 -20.04
C GLN A 83 21.10 -4.21 -19.06
N VAL A 84 20.84 -4.40 -17.76
CA VAL A 84 21.32 -3.49 -16.71
C VAL A 84 22.85 -3.46 -16.68
N GLU A 85 23.51 -4.61 -16.80
CA GLU A 85 24.97 -4.68 -16.83
C GLU A 85 25.56 -3.93 -18.02
N ILE A 86 25.00 -4.11 -19.23
CA ILE A 86 25.43 -3.36 -20.42
C ILE A 86 25.27 -1.86 -20.21
N LEU A 87 24.11 -1.42 -19.70
CA LEU A 87 23.85 0.00 -19.44
C LEU A 87 24.83 0.58 -18.40
N GLN A 88 25.15 -0.18 -17.34
CA GLN A 88 26.16 0.22 -16.36
C GLN A 88 27.53 0.39 -16.99
N ARG A 89 27.96 -0.56 -17.85
CA ARG A 89 29.23 -0.45 -18.59
C ARG A 89 29.29 0.75 -19.52
N LEU A 90 28.18 1.05 -20.20
CA LEU A 90 28.08 2.25 -21.03
C LEU A 90 28.21 3.53 -20.20
N ILE A 91 27.57 3.59 -19.03
CA ILE A 91 27.73 4.72 -18.10
C ILE A 91 29.16 4.82 -17.58
N GLU A 92 29.80 3.70 -17.23
CA GLU A 92 31.22 3.71 -16.80
C GLU A 92 32.12 4.24 -17.91
N PHE A 93 31.91 3.83 -19.15
CA PHE A 93 32.74 4.22 -20.29
C PHE A 93 32.55 5.71 -20.66
N TYR A 94 31.30 6.17 -20.77
CA TYR A 94 31.00 7.54 -21.20
C TYR A 94 30.92 8.56 -20.05
N GLY A 95 30.66 8.10 -18.82
CA GLY A 95 30.60 8.95 -17.63
C GLY A 95 31.98 9.37 -17.10
N THR A 96 33.06 8.72 -17.54
CA THR A 96 34.43 9.14 -17.21
C THR A 96 34.93 10.31 -18.06
N ASP A 97 34.37 10.55 -19.24
CA ASP A 97 34.79 11.64 -20.14
C ASP A 97 34.45 13.03 -19.58
N GLU A 98 33.42 13.15 -18.73
CA GLU A 98 33.08 14.43 -18.09
C GLU A 98 34.10 14.86 -17.03
N LYS A 99 34.91 13.95 -16.49
CA LYS A 99 35.99 14.29 -15.54
C LYS A 99 37.27 14.77 -16.21
N GLN A 100 37.46 14.58 -17.52
CA GLN A 100 38.66 15.01 -18.24
C GLN A 100 38.53 16.38 -18.92
N LYS A 101 37.33 16.96 -19.02
CA LYS A 101 37.11 18.31 -19.58
C LYS A 101 37.36 19.47 -18.60
N SER A 102 37.85 19.19 -17.39
CA SER A 102 38.13 20.21 -16.36
C SER A 102 39.62 20.33 -15.98
N VAL A 103 40.55 19.99 -16.88
CA VAL A 103 41.98 20.25 -16.72
C VAL A 103 42.48 21.15 -17.84
#